data_AF-A0A495SV21-F1
#
_entry.id   AF-A0A495SV21-F1
#
_cell.length_a   1.000
_cell.length_b   1.000
_cell.length_c   1.000
_cell.angle_alpha   90.00
_cell.angle_beta   90.00
_cell.angle_gamma   90.00
#
_symmetry.space_group_name_H-M   'P 1'
#
loop_
_entity.id
_entity.type
_entity.pdbx_description
1 polymer ?
#
loop_
_entity_poly.entity_id
_entity_poly.type
_entity_poly.pdbx_seq_one_letter_code
_entity_poly.pdbx_strand_id
1 'polypeptide(L)'
;MSETLDLPVALAAAPFDTVGATVGSVVEQISRALRRTEIEPEWVTHANFIDQDCSDRFGVGPSAPWPVEESMRRVSLAVGRGNSEGWIIRVDVVELVTDSESQLWKSVPLIRIKSLSRSQAWSIAAVVSRLLDID
;
A
#
# COMPACT_ATOMS: atom_id res chain seq x y z
N MET A 1 20.17 -23.49 -2.90
CA MET A 1 20.30 -22.55 -4.02
C MET A 1 19.27 -21.47 -3.78
N SER A 2 19.72 -20.27 -3.44
CA SER A 2 18.83 -19.14 -3.17
C SER A 2 18.45 -18.54 -4.52
N GLU A 3 17.28 -18.92 -5.04
CA GLU A 3 16.64 -18.19 -6.14
C GLU A 3 16.27 -16.82 -5.59
N THR A 4 17.24 -15.92 -5.61
CA THR A 4 17.04 -14.51 -5.33
C THR A 4 16.00 -14.03 -6.34
N LEU A 5 14.84 -13.65 -5.82
CA LEU A 5 13.68 -13.07 -6.49
C LEU A 5 14.05 -12.14 -7.66
N ASP A 6 14.33 -12.71 -8.82
CA ASP A 6 14.40 -12.04 -10.13
C ASP A 6 12.97 -11.75 -10.63
N LEU A 7 12.10 -11.27 -9.73
CA LEU A 7 10.86 -10.60 -10.12
C LEU A 7 11.20 -9.37 -10.95
N PRO A 8 10.38 -9.02 -11.94
CA PRO A 8 10.78 -8.17 -13.07
C PRO A 8 11.20 -6.79 -12.58
N VAL A 9 12.49 -6.65 -12.29
CA VAL A 9 13.18 -5.41 -11.88
C VAL A 9 12.93 -4.31 -12.92
N ALA A 10 12.68 -4.69 -14.17
CA ALA A 10 12.36 -3.80 -15.27
C ALA A 10 11.06 -2.99 -15.11
N LEU A 11 10.08 -3.44 -14.31
CA LEU A 11 8.81 -2.73 -14.11
C LEU A 11 8.83 -1.72 -12.95
N ALA A 12 9.88 -1.72 -12.13
CA ALA A 12 10.12 -0.77 -11.04
C ALA A 12 11.25 0.23 -11.38
N ALA A 13 11.43 0.55 -12.67
CA ALA A 13 12.57 1.36 -13.13
C ALA A 13 12.56 2.81 -12.62
N ALA A 14 11.42 3.31 -12.13
CA ALA A 14 11.31 4.55 -11.37
C ALA A 14 10.09 4.47 -10.42
N PRO A 15 10.20 4.94 -9.16
CA PRO A 15 9.06 5.14 -8.28
C PRO A 15 8.00 6.05 -8.93
N PHE A 16 6.74 5.90 -8.52
CA PHE A 16 5.69 6.81 -8.94
C PHE A 16 5.92 8.21 -8.36
N ASP A 17 5.69 9.23 -9.18
CA ASP A 17 5.47 10.57 -8.64
C ASP A 17 4.10 10.60 -7.95
N THR A 18 4.13 10.60 -6.62
CA THR A 18 2.92 10.66 -5.79
C THR A 18 2.54 12.10 -5.42
N VAL A 19 3.32 13.10 -5.83
CA VAL A 19 3.07 14.51 -5.52
C VAL A 19 1.79 14.96 -6.23
N GLY A 20 0.82 15.41 -5.44
CA GLY A 20 -0.48 15.85 -5.95
C GLY A 20 -1.39 14.71 -6.41
N ALA A 21 -1.00 13.44 -6.26
CA ALA A 21 -1.85 12.30 -6.55
C ALA A 21 -2.93 12.13 -5.46
N THR A 22 -4.02 11.45 -5.82
CA THR A 22 -5.01 10.96 -4.86
C THR A 22 -4.73 9.49 -4.52
N VAL A 23 -5.28 9.00 -3.41
CA VAL A 23 -5.20 7.57 -3.06
C VAL A 23 -5.73 6.69 -4.19
N GLY A 24 -6.85 7.07 -4.82
CA GLY A 24 -7.41 6.36 -5.97
C GLY A 24 -6.48 6.32 -7.17
N SER A 25 -5.82 7.43 -7.50
CA SER A 25 -4.85 7.47 -8.60
C SER A 25 -3.64 6.56 -8.33
N VAL A 26 -3.12 6.54 -7.10
CA VAL A 26 -2.02 5.64 -6.74
C VAL A 26 -2.44 4.17 -6.81
N VAL A 27 -3.66 3.85 -6.37
CA VAL A 27 -4.25 2.50 -6.50
C VAL A 27 -4.33 2.06 -7.97
N GLU A 28 -4.77 2.95 -8.87
CA GLU A 28 -4.83 2.66 -10.31
C GLU A 28 -3.44 2.45 -10.91
N GLN A 29 -2.44 3.25 -10.51
CA GLN A 29 -1.06 3.12 -10.96
C GLN A 29 -0.46 1.79 -10.53
N ILE A 30 -0.62 1.41 -9.26
CA ILE A 30 -0.19 0.09 -8.74
C ILE A 30 -0.90 -1.04 -9.48
N SER A 31 -2.21 -0.97 -9.63
CA SER A 31 -2.99 -2.00 -10.34
C SER A 31 -2.49 -2.18 -11.77
N ARG A 32 -2.24 -1.08 -12.49
CA ARG A 32 -1.71 -1.09 -13.86
C ARG A 32 -0.29 -1.65 -13.94
N ALA A 33 0.57 -1.33 -12.98
CA ALA A 33 1.92 -1.88 -12.92
C ALA A 33 1.90 -3.39 -12.66
N LEU A 34 1.14 -3.85 -11.66
CA LEU A 34 1.03 -5.27 -11.33
C LEU A 34 0.40 -6.10 -12.46
N ARG A 35 -0.58 -5.57 -13.21
CA ARG A 35 -1.14 -6.24 -14.39
C ARG A 35 -0.15 -6.49 -15.53
N ARG A 36 0.97 -5.77 -15.56
CA ARG A 36 2.04 -5.99 -16.55
C ARG A 36 3.08 -6.99 -16.09
N THR A 37 2.91 -7.56 -14.90
CA THR A 37 3.78 -8.58 -14.32
C THR A 37 3.10 -9.94 -14.38
N GLU A 38 3.85 -11.01 -14.14
CA GLU A 38 3.30 -12.36 -13.95
C GLU A 38 2.77 -12.59 -12.52
N ILE A 39 2.68 -11.55 -11.69
CA ILE A 39 2.22 -11.64 -10.28
C ILE A 39 0.95 -10.85 -10.02
N GLU A 40 0.00 -10.87 -10.96
CA GLU A 40 -1.28 -10.18 -10.81
C GLU A 40 -2.02 -10.62 -9.51
N PRO A 41 -2.36 -9.68 -8.61
CA PRO A 41 -3.16 -9.99 -7.42
C PRO A 41 -4.60 -10.32 -7.78
N GLU A 42 -5.33 -10.92 -6.84
CA GLU A 42 -6.78 -11.12 -6.99
C GLU A 42 -7.51 -9.78 -7.11
N TRP A 43 -7.09 -8.79 -6.33
CA TRP A 43 -7.55 -7.41 -6.44
C TRP A 43 -6.59 -6.42 -5.77
N VAL A 44 -6.66 -5.17 -6.22
CA VAL A 44 -6.01 -3.98 -5.65
C VAL A 44 -7.10 -2.94 -5.42
N THR A 45 -7.21 -2.41 -4.21
CA THR A 45 -8.22 -1.39 -3.90
C THR A 45 -7.73 -0.45 -2.79
N HIS A 46 -8.37 0.72 -2.67
CA HIS A 46 -8.18 1.60 -1.52
C HIS A 46 -8.83 0.97 -0.28
N ALA A 47 -8.29 1.26 0.90
CA ALA A 47 -8.77 0.64 2.14
C ALA A 47 -10.22 1.01 2.44
N ASN A 48 -10.60 2.26 2.17
CA ASN A 48 -11.96 2.78 2.34
C ASN A 48 -12.81 2.55 1.08
N PHE A 49 -12.92 1.30 0.63
CA PHE A 49 -13.63 0.93 -0.60
C PHE A 49 -15.13 1.27 -0.61
N ILE A 50 -15.70 1.59 0.55
CA ILE A 50 -17.09 2.01 0.74
C ILE A 50 -17.27 3.53 0.74
N ASP A 51 -16.17 4.29 0.65
CA ASP A 51 -16.13 5.75 0.62
C ASP A 51 -16.91 6.42 1.76
N GLN A 52 -16.66 5.97 3.00
CA GLN A 52 -17.28 6.55 4.20
C GLN A 52 -16.39 7.56 4.91
N ASP A 53 -16.98 8.62 5.42
CA ASP A 53 -16.31 9.67 6.19
C ASP A 53 -16.01 9.23 7.64
N CYS A 54 -15.15 8.21 7.77
CA CYS A 54 -14.63 7.72 9.04
C CYS A 54 -13.27 7.06 8.81
N SER A 55 -12.26 7.90 8.57
CA SER A 55 -10.89 7.47 8.23
C SER A 55 -10.27 6.51 9.23
N ASP A 56 -10.63 6.66 10.50
CA ASP A 56 -10.06 5.88 11.60
C ASP A 56 -10.52 4.42 11.56
N ARG A 57 -11.68 4.16 10.96
CA ARG A 57 -12.26 2.83 10.83
C ARG A 57 -12.03 2.23 9.46
N PHE A 58 -12.19 3.04 8.41
CA PHE A 58 -12.21 2.55 7.03
C PHE A 58 -10.94 2.90 6.25
N GLY A 59 -10.12 3.81 6.76
CA GLY A 59 -8.98 4.35 6.05
C GLY A 59 -9.32 5.58 5.21
N VAL A 60 -8.34 6.06 4.47
CA VAL A 60 -8.47 7.26 3.65
C VAL A 60 -9.32 6.99 2.40
N GLY A 61 -10.23 7.91 2.08
CA GLY A 61 -11.09 7.82 0.89
C GLY A 61 -10.32 7.94 -0.43
N PRO A 62 -10.85 7.43 -1.55
CA PRO A 62 -10.15 7.41 -2.83
C PRO A 62 -9.83 8.80 -3.40
N SER A 63 -10.65 9.80 -3.08
CA SER A 63 -10.48 11.19 -3.56
C SER A 63 -9.52 12.02 -2.71
N ALA A 64 -9.11 11.51 -1.55
CA ALA A 64 -8.19 12.23 -0.67
C ALA A 64 -6.78 12.27 -1.26
N PRO A 65 -6.00 13.32 -0.95
CA PRO A 65 -4.62 13.42 -1.40
C PRO A 65 -3.78 12.27 -0.84
N TRP A 66 -2.81 11.80 -1.62
CA TRP A 66 -1.78 10.90 -1.14
C TRP A 66 -0.98 11.58 -0.02
N PRO A 67 -0.68 10.88 1.10
CA PRO A 67 0.06 11.48 2.19
C PRO A 67 1.47 11.89 1.74
N VAL A 68 1.84 13.13 2.03
CA VAL A 68 3.21 13.62 1.88
C VAL A 68 4.02 13.12 3.08
N GLU A 69 5.20 12.57 2.81
CA GLU A 69 6.11 12.14 3.87
C GLU A 69 6.71 13.34 4.60
N GLU A 70 6.69 13.27 5.92
CA GLU A 70 7.18 14.31 6.82
C GLU A 70 7.83 13.63 8.03
N SER A 71 8.55 14.38 8.88
CA SER A 71 9.27 13.81 10.03
C SER A 71 8.38 13.01 11.00
N MET A 72 7.07 13.28 11.01
CA MET A 72 6.07 12.63 11.86
C MET A 72 5.07 11.78 11.07
N ARG A 73 5.28 11.59 9.76
CA ARG A 73 4.36 10.88 8.87
C ARG A 73 5.13 10.10 7.81
N ARG A 74 4.91 8.79 7.75
CA ARG A 74 5.56 7.90 6.77
C ARG A 74 4.57 6.92 6.18
N VAL A 75 4.80 6.51 4.94
CA VAL A 75 4.07 5.38 4.36
C VAL A 75 4.73 4.07 4.82
N SER A 76 3.92 3.06 5.09
CA SER A 76 4.39 1.75 5.52
C SER A 76 3.68 0.65 4.76
N LEU A 77 4.35 -0.50 4.61
CA LEU A 77 3.81 -1.68 3.98
C LEU A 77 3.89 -2.88 4.93
N ALA A 78 2.81 -3.65 4.99
CA ALA A 78 2.76 -4.88 5.79
C ALA A 78 2.08 -6.02 5.03
N VAL A 79 2.62 -7.24 5.20
CA VAL A 79 2.03 -8.47 4.67
C VAL A 79 1.44 -9.28 5.82
N GLY A 80 0.16 -9.61 5.74
CA GLY A 80 -0.56 -10.37 6.75
C GLY A 80 -1.51 -11.40 6.15
N ARG A 81 -2.01 -12.30 6.99
CA ARG A 81 -3.08 -13.24 6.60
C ARG A 81 -4.42 -12.50 6.62
N GLY A 82 -5.25 -12.70 5.60
CA GLY A 82 -6.62 -12.17 5.56
C GLY A 82 -7.59 -12.98 6.41
N ASN A 83 -8.82 -12.47 6.56
CA ASN A 83 -9.92 -13.17 7.25
C ASN A 83 -10.48 -14.37 6.45
N SER A 84 -10.11 -14.50 5.17
CA SER A 84 -10.49 -15.59 4.27
C SER A 84 -9.24 -16.27 3.71
N GLU A 85 -9.41 -17.22 2.79
CA GLU A 85 -8.29 -17.75 2.00
C GLU A 85 -7.53 -16.59 1.34
N GLY A 86 -6.21 -16.57 1.52
CA GLY A 86 -5.30 -15.59 0.94
C GLY A 86 -4.53 -14.73 1.94
N TRP A 87 -3.74 -13.83 1.37
CA TRP A 87 -2.86 -12.90 2.06
C TRP A 87 -3.22 -11.48 1.66
N ILE A 88 -3.06 -10.54 2.60
CA ILE A 88 -3.33 -9.13 2.39
C ILE A 88 -2.02 -8.36 2.53
N ILE A 89 -1.70 -7.60 1.50
CA ILE A 89 -0.71 -6.53 1.57
C ILE A 89 -1.48 -5.25 1.91
N ARG A 90 -1.06 -4.58 2.98
CA ARG A 90 -1.62 -3.29 3.41
C ARG A 90 -0.57 -2.23 3.21
N VAL A 91 -0.99 -1.09 2.66
CA VAL A 91 -0.23 0.14 2.69
C VAL A 91 -0.98 1.10 3.60
N ASP A 92 -0.31 1.55 4.65
CA ASP A 92 -0.88 2.42 5.68
C ASP A 92 0.01 3.66 5.82
N VAL A 93 -0.59 4.82 6.09
CA VAL A 93 0.17 5.97 6.60
C VAL A 93 0.27 5.85 8.12
N VAL A 94 1.51 5.90 8.60
CA VAL A 94 1.82 5.91 10.03
C VAL A 94 2.17 7.34 10.41
N GLU A 95 1.37 7.94 11.29
CA GLU A 95 1.54 9.32 11.73
C GLU A 95 1.54 9.46 13.25
N LEU A 96 2.37 10.38 13.75
CA LEU A 96 2.39 10.74 15.17
C LEU A 96 1.30 11.78 15.43
N VAL A 97 0.25 11.37 16.13
CA VAL A 97 -0.80 12.27 16.57
C VAL A 97 -0.43 12.80 17.95
N THR A 98 -0.30 14.12 18.05
CA THR A 98 -0.08 14.81 19.32
C THR A 98 -1.37 15.47 19.77
N ASP A 99 -1.85 15.09 20.94
CA ASP A 99 -2.89 15.81 21.68
C ASP A 99 -2.26 16.48 22.90
N SER A 100 -2.98 17.40 23.52
CA SER A 100 -2.63 18.14 24.73
C SER A 100 -2.09 17.28 25.88
N GLU A 101 -2.47 16.00 25.96
CA GLU A 101 -2.08 15.08 27.03
C GLU A 101 -1.23 13.88 26.58
N SER A 102 -1.07 13.63 25.28
CA SER A 102 -0.36 12.42 24.81
C SER A 102 0.18 12.51 23.38
N GLN A 103 1.19 11.68 23.10
CA GLN A 103 1.70 11.42 21.77
C GLN A 103 1.50 9.94 21.45
N LEU A 104 0.77 9.65 20.38
CA LEU A 104 0.50 8.28 19.96
C LEU A 104 0.75 8.11 18.46
N TRP A 105 1.35 6.99 18.10
CA TRP A 105 1.46 6.58 16.71
C TRP A 105 0.14 5.97 16.25
N LYS A 106 -0.40 6.49 15.16
CA LYS A 106 -1.62 6.01 14.51
C LYS A 106 -1.24 5.41 13.16
N SER A 107 -1.85 4.27 12.83
CA SER A 107 -1.79 3.70 11.47
C SER A 107 -3.15 3.91 10.81
N VAL A 108 -3.16 4.58 9.66
CA VAL A 108 -4.37 4.85 8.87
C VAL A 108 -4.27 4.10 7.53
N PRO A 109 -5.17 3.15 7.26
CA PRO A 109 -5.13 2.37 6.02
C PRO A 109 -5.31 3.22 4.76
N LEU A 110 -4.49 2.97 3.73
CA LEU A 110 -4.60 3.60 2.40
C LEU A 110 -5.00 2.59 1.33
N ILE A 111 -4.29 1.46 1.24
CA ILE A 111 -4.42 0.48 0.16
C ILE A 111 -4.50 -0.93 0.75
N ARG A 112 -5.30 -1.77 0.10
CA ARG A 112 -5.33 -3.22 0.32
C ARG A 112 -5.13 -3.95 -1.00
N ILE A 113 -4.30 -4.99 -0.98
CA ILE A 113 -4.07 -5.88 -2.10
C ILE A 113 -4.23 -7.30 -1.61
N LYS A 114 -4.97 -8.14 -2.33
CA LYS A 114 -5.14 -9.55 -1.99
C LYS A 114 -4.39 -10.46 -2.95
N SER A 115 -3.70 -11.45 -2.40
CA SER A 115 -3.08 -12.53 -3.15
C SER A 115 -3.51 -13.89 -2.60
N LEU A 116 -3.37 -14.94 -3.41
CA LEU A 116 -3.81 -16.30 -3.03
C LEU A 116 -2.74 -17.07 -2.25
N SER A 117 -1.46 -16.69 -2.38
CA SER A 117 -0.35 -17.36 -1.70
C SER A 117 0.57 -16.38 -0.97
N ARG A 118 1.32 -16.91 0.02
CA ARG A 118 2.30 -16.17 0.81
C ARG A 118 3.43 -15.64 -0.07
N SER A 119 3.98 -16.49 -0.93
CA SER A 119 5.10 -16.14 -1.79
C SER A 119 4.72 -15.04 -2.79
N GLN A 120 3.52 -15.14 -3.37
CA GLN A 120 2.98 -14.08 -4.22
C GLN A 120 2.78 -12.77 -3.43
N ALA A 121 2.29 -12.85 -2.17
CA ALA A 121 2.11 -11.67 -1.33
C ALA A 121 3.41 -10.89 -1.12
N TRP A 122 4.50 -11.59 -0.81
CA TRP A 122 5.83 -10.99 -0.66
C TRP A 122 6.40 -10.48 -1.99
N SER A 123 6.10 -11.14 -3.09
CA SER A 123 6.49 -10.70 -4.43
C SER A 123 5.82 -9.37 -4.80
N ILE A 124 4.51 -9.26 -4.55
CA ILE A 124 3.73 -8.04 -4.73
C ILE A 124 4.24 -6.94 -3.78
N ALA A 125 4.46 -7.27 -2.51
CA ALA A 125 4.99 -6.33 -1.52
C ALA A 125 6.30 -5.69 -1.96
N ALA A 126 7.24 -6.49 -2.50
CA ALA A 126 8.52 -6.00 -3.00
C ALA A 126 8.36 -5.05 -4.20
N VAL A 127 7.44 -5.35 -5.13
CA VAL A 127 7.15 -4.44 -6.25
C VAL A 127 6.50 -3.14 -5.74
N VAL A 128 5.50 -3.24 -4.85
CA VAL A 128 4.79 -2.07 -4.33
C VAL A 128 5.69 -1.17 -3.49
N SER A 129 6.56 -1.74 -2.64
CA SER A 129 7.55 -0.97 -1.87
C SER A 129 8.46 -0.17 -2.80
N ARG A 130 8.98 -0.77 -3.88
CA ARG A 130 9.77 -0.04 -4.89
C ARG A 130 9.00 1.01 -5.66
N LEU A 131 7.75 0.73 -6.04
CA LEU A 131 6.89 1.69 -6.75
C LEU A 131 6.54 2.91 -5.90
N LEU A 132 6.46 2.74 -4.59
CA LEU A 132 6.11 3.80 -3.63
C LEU A 132 7.33 4.39 -2.91
N ASP A 133 8.54 3.95 -3.23
CA ASP A 133 9.79 4.37 -2.57
C ASP A 133 9.78 4.14 -1.04
N ILE A 134 9.27 2.99 -0.61
CA ILE A 134 9.20 2.60 0.81
C ILE A 134 10.42 1.74 1.17
N ASP A 135 11.29 2.24 2.04
CA ASP A 135 12.45 1.55 2.63
C ASP A 135 12.13 0.68 3.87
#